data_AF-A0A7K3X4C5-F1
#
_entry.id   AF-A0A7K3X4C5-F1
#
_cell.length_a   1.000
_cell.length_b   1.000
_cell.length_c   1.000
_cell.angle_alpha   90.00
_cell.angle_beta   90.00
_cell.angle_gamma   90.00
#
_symmetry.space_group_name_H-M   'P 1'
#
loop_
_entity.id
_entity.type
_entity.pdbx_description
1 polymer ?
#
loop_
_entity_poly.entity_id
_entity_poly.type
_entity_poly.pdbx_seq_one_letter_code
_entity_poly.pdbx_strand_id
1 'polypeptide(L)'
;MSNGEEPFAPHDDASGRPRFETALRGYEKRQVDRYVEQLDRDLSAVTTDRDRAYAQARELTAQLQQLQAETAELRQRPAPVDRASFRDLGPMVDQILDLAERQAGQITEAAGKRAADLQAQAEKVLATAQEEAARERRELDEELSTRRAEAERADEERRAAAQAELTAIRELAEKLRAEGQAAHDRAQQEAKRITEQSVQQVEQARSASEALVKAARTQIQQEVQANRSKAQQELAQWQATMARELDERRAAAEQELADRASAAERDIAALVAEAQEYATEVRERADEENAAHQEQLSTVQQEIQQRQESLAQLRTELDSVTEELERTRREIGTVEQEGAALEERLVEVRRDLAAETRRLEDARRAADLAEQHAKETRARVQREAKRVADLAAAAVMAAAAGGGETAEYPTVAARTPAEPVVPASAERPAVPAPAERPALQPVPERAALDGGSFNAFAVRTPAPRTAPEAETSGEPTAGPDAGVPANA
;
A
#
# COMPACT_ATOMS: atom_id res chain seq x y z
N MET A 1 30.65 -59.97 -123.58
CA MET A 1 29.72 -60.34 -122.49
C MET A 1 30.55 -60.95 -121.37
N SER A 2 30.35 -60.62 -120.09
CA SER A 2 29.44 -59.63 -119.50
C SER A 2 30.21 -58.75 -118.50
N ASN A 3 29.64 -57.61 -118.13
CA ASN A 3 30.15 -56.84 -117.00
C ASN A 3 29.99 -57.68 -115.72
N GLY A 4 31.02 -57.68 -114.88
CA GLY A 4 30.99 -58.14 -113.50
C GLY A 4 31.74 -57.09 -112.70
N GLU A 5 31.02 -56.34 -111.87
CA GLU A 5 31.53 -55.12 -111.25
C GLU A 5 32.58 -55.44 -110.16
N GLU A 6 33.60 -54.59 -110.04
CA GLU A 6 34.45 -54.56 -108.84
C GLU A 6 33.70 -53.75 -107.76
N PRO A 7 33.03 -54.37 -106.76
CA PRO A 7 32.10 -53.64 -105.90
C PRO A 7 32.81 -52.95 -104.72
N PHE A 8 34.11 -53.24 -104.56
CA PHE A 8 34.93 -52.89 -103.40
C PHE A 8 36.34 -52.50 -103.84
N ALA A 9 36.44 -51.40 -104.60
CA ALA A 9 37.68 -50.63 -104.66
C ALA A 9 38.05 -50.16 -103.25
N PRO A 10 39.34 -50.18 -102.85
CA PRO A 10 39.76 -49.71 -101.53
C PRO A 10 39.50 -48.20 -101.42
N HIS A 11 38.50 -47.84 -100.62
CA HIS A 11 38.25 -46.44 -100.28
C HIS A 11 39.27 -46.04 -99.20
N ASP A 12 40.40 -45.48 -99.63
CA ASP A 12 41.48 -45.01 -98.75
C ASP A 12 41.13 -43.67 -98.06
N ASP A 13 39.93 -43.63 -97.48
CA ASP A 13 39.39 -42.50 -96.72
C ASP A 13 39.95 -42.52 -95.29
N ALA A 14 41.27 -42.35 -95.17
CA ALA A 14 41.98 -42.22 -93.89
C ALA A 14 41.52 -41.03 -93.02
N SER A 15 40.57 -40.23 -93.50
CA SER A 15 39.88 -39.15 -92.79
C SER A 15 38.47 -39.52 -92.27
N GLY A 16 37.92 -40.66 -92.69
CA GLY A 16 36.50 -41.02 -92.60
C GLY A 16 36.03 -41.78 -91.36
N ARG A 17 36.66 -41.61 -90.17
CA ARG A 17 36.19 -42.27 -88.93
C ARG A 17 34.70 -41.96 -88.68
N PRO A 18 33.78 -42.95 -88.67
CA PRO A 18 32.34 -42.70 -88.62
C PRO A 18 31.93 -42.03 -87.31
N ARG A 19 31.26 -40.88 -87.41
CA ARG A 19 30.80 -40.08 -86.26
C ARG A 19 29.37 -40.45 -85.92
N PHE A 20 29.20 -41.34 -84.95
CA PHE A 20 27.88 -41.72 -84.42
C PHE A 20 27.25 -40.56 -83.62
N GLU A 21 25.93 -40.39 -83.76
CA GLU A 21 25.16 -39.43 -82.98
C GLU A 21 25.04 -39.86 -81.50
N THR A 22 25.09 -38.89 -80.58
CA THR A 22 25.08 -39.16 -79.13
C THR A 22 23.70 -38.93 -78.52
N ALA A 23 23.02 -40.01 -78.11
CA ALA A 23 21.75 -39.98 -77.41
C ALA A 23 21.90 -40.07 -75.87
N LEU A 24 20.88 -39.67 -75.11
CA LEU A 24 20.86 -39.64 -73.63
C LEU A 24 21.05 -41.02 -72.97
N ARG A 25 20.82 -42.10 -73.73
CA ARG A 25 21.29 -43.45 -73.46
C ARG A 25 21.87 -44.01 -74.76
N GLY A 26 23.04 -44.64 -74.67
CA GLY A 26 23.77 -45.20 -75.81
C GLY A 26 24.92 -46.09 -75.35
N TYR A 27 25.64 -46.69 -76.31
CA TYR A 27 26.79 -47.54 -76.04
C TYR A 27 28.00 -46.74 -75.54
N GLU A 28 28.86 -47.35 -74.72
CA GLU A 28 30.08 -46.69 -74.25
C GLU A 28 31.03 -46.44 -75.44
N LYS A 29 31.36 -45.18 -75.70
CA LYS A 29 32.24 -44.81 -76.83
C LYS A 29 33.54 -45.63 -76.87
N ARG A 30 34.22 -45.84 -75.73
CA ARG A 30 35.46 -46.64 -75.68
C ARG A 30 35.26 -48.13 -75.99
N GLN A 31 34.04 -48.65 -75.90
CA GLN A 31 33.72 -50.01 -76.33
C GLN A 31 33.44 -50.04 -77.82
N VAL A 32 32.70 -49.06 -78.35
CA VAL A 32 32.45 -48.90 -79.79
C VAL A 32 33.75 -48.67 -80.56
N ASP A 33 34.61 -47.74 -80.12
CA ASP A 33 35.90 -47.42 -80.74
C ASP A 33 36.77 -48.70 -80.86
N ARG A 34 36.85 -49.52 -79.80
CA ARG A 34 37.60 -50.79 -79.80
C ARG A 34 36.99 -51.85 -80.72
N TYR A 35 35.66 -51.89 -80.84
CA TYR A 35 34.96 -52.84 -81.70
C TYR A 35 35.07 -52.48 -83.18
N VAL A 36 35.00 -51.19 -83.52
CA VAL A 36 35.28 -50.70 -84.88
C VAL A 36 36.73 -51.01 -85.26
N GLU A 37 37.70 -50.70 -84.39
CA GLU A 37 39.10 -51.07 -84.65
C GLU A 37 39.34 -52.59 -84.75
N GLN A 38 38.48 -53.44 -84.17
CA GLN A 38 38.54 -54.88 -84.40
C GLN A 38 37.99 -55.23 -85.79
N LEU A 39 36.82 -54.71 -86.16
CA LEU A 39 36.23 -54.91 -87.49
C LEU A 39 37.13 -54.42 -88.62
N ASP A 40 37.86 -53.31 -88.45
CA ASP A 40 38.83 -52.80 -89.43
C ASP A 40 40.01 -53.78 -89.63
N ARG A 41 40.47 -54.44 -88.55
CA ARG A 41 41.52 -55.48 -88.60
C ARG A 41 40.99 -56.76 -89.25
N ASP A 42 39.78 -57.18 -88.90
CA ASP A 42 39.14 -58.38 -89.47
C ASP A 42 38.84 -58.18 -90.97
N LEU A 43 38.38 -57.00 -91.37
CA LEU A 43 38.12 -56.63 -92.77
C LEU A 43 39.42 -56.61 -93.60
N SER A 44 40.48 -55.97 -93.09
CA SER A 44 41.76 -55.89 -93.80
C SER A 44 42.48 -57.25 -93.91
N ALA A 45 42.29 -58.15 -92.95
CA ALA A 45 42.69 -59.54 -93.07
C ALA A 45 41.92 -60.26 -94.19
N VAL A 46 40.58 -60.16 -94.20
CA VAL A 46 39.71 -60.79 -95.21
C VAL A 46 39.97 -60.25 -96.62
N THR A 47 40.23 -58.96 -96.81
CA THR A 47 40.62 -58.43 -98.14
C THR A 47 41.99 -58.97 -98.57
N THR A 48 42.95 -59.10 -97.66
CA THR A 48 44.27 -59.66 -97.97
C THR A 48 44.16 -61.13 -98.41
N ASP A 49 43.34 -61.94 -97.74
CA ASP A 49 43.12 -63.35 -98.11
C ASP A 49 42.28 -63.51 -99.38
N ARG A 50 41.29 -62.64 -99.61
CA ARG A 50 40.58 -62.52 -100.89
C ARG A 50 41.57 -62.29 -102.04
N ASP A 51 42.49 -61.35 -101.88
CA ASP A 51 43.42 -60.94 -102.95
C ASP A 51 44.49 -62.02 -103.20
N ARG A 52 44.94 -62.73 -102.17
CA ARG A 52 45.75 -63.96 -102.29
C ARG A 52 45.02 -65.04 -103.10
N ALA A 53 43.75 -65.29 -102.81
CA ALA A 53 42.94 -66.28 -103.53
C ALA A 53 42.73 -65.91 -105.01
N TYR A 54 42.50 -64.63 -105.32
CA TYR A 54 42.43 -64.16 -106.71
C TYR A 54 43.76 -64.28 -107.46
N ALA A 55 44.90 -64.06 -106.80
CA ALA A 55 46.22 -64.28 -107.39
C ALA A 55 46.43 -65.76 -107.75
N GLN A 56 46.13 -66.68 -106.82
CA GLN A 56 46.19 -68.13 -107.05
C GLN A 56 45.27 -68.58 -108.19
N ALA A 57 44.04 -68.06 -108.26
CA ALA A 57 43.10 -68.37 -109.33
C ALA A 57 43.61 -67.89 -110.71
N ARG A 58 44.26 -66.73 -110.78
CA ARG A 58 44.91 -66.24 -112.01
C ARG A 58 46.10 -67.11 -112.42
N GLU A 59 46.92 -67.54 -111.47
CA GLU A 59 48.08 -68.41 -111.73
C GLU A 59 47.65 -69.79 -112.26
N LEU A 60 46.69 -70.44 -111.59
CA LEU A 60 46.12 -71.72 -112.05
C LEU A 60 45.48 -71.59 -113.45
N THR A 61 44.87 -70.46 -113.76
CA THR A 61 44.33 -70.19 -115.10
C THR A 61 45.43 -70.09 -116.16
N ALA A 62 46.57 -69.48 -115.84
CA ALA A 62 47.73 -69.42 -116.74
C ALA A 62 48.38 -70.80 -116.95
N GLN A 63 48.54 -71.58 -115.88
CA GLN A 63 49.06 -72.96 -115.96
C GLN A 63 48.17 -73.86 -116.83
N LEU A 64 46.83 -73.74 -116.73
CA LEU A 64 45.89 -74.45 -117.60
C LEU A 64 46.01 -74.04 -119.07
N GLN A 65 46.24 -72.77 -119.37
CA GLN A 65 46.47 -72.29 -120.74
C GLN A 65 47.79 -72.83 -121.32
N GLN A 66 48.85 -72.88 -120.53
CA GLN A 66 50.13 -73.46 -120.95
C GLN A 66 50.01 -74.96 -121.26
N LEU A 67 49.38 -75.74 -120.39
CA LEU A 67 49.14 -77.18 -120.63
C LEU A 67 48.25 -77.44 -121.87
N GLN A 68 47.32 -76.54 -122.18
CA GLN A 68 46.54 -76.59 -123.43
C GLN A 68 47.41 -76.30 -124.66
N ALA A 69 48.40 -75.40 -124.58
CA ALA A 69 49.35 -75.16 -125.66
C ALA A 69 50.31 -76.35 -125.86
N GLU A 70 50.91 -76.88 -124.79
CA GLU A 70 51.82 -78.04 -124.84
C GLU A 70 51.13 -79.29 -125.42
N THR A 71 49.87 -79.55 -125.01
CA THR A 71 49.08 -80.66 -125.58
C THR A 71 48.52 -80.37 -126.98
N ALA A 72 48.63 -79.13 -127.49
CA ALA A 72 48.40 -78.82 -128.89
C ALA A 72 49.68 -79.05 -129.73
N GLU A 73 50.85 -78.63 -129.23
CA GLU A 73 52.15 -78.85 -129.91
C GLU A 73 52.45 -80.35 -130.06
N LEU A 74 52.29 -81.14 -128.99
CA LEU A 74 52.51 -82.59 -129.02
C LEU A 74 51.60 -83.32 -130.01
N ARG A 75 50.42 -82.78 -130.32
CA ARG A 75 49.50 -83.32 -131.35
C ARG A 75 49.90 -82.94 -132.78
N GLN A 76 50.77 -81.95 -132.97
CA GLN A 76 51.19 -81.46 -134.29
C GLN A 76 52.49 -82.11 -134.81
N ARG A 77 53.18 -82.94 -134.00
CA ARG A 77 54.38 -83.67 -134.45
C ARG A 77 54.01 -84.97 -135.19
N PRO A 78 54.25 -85.09 -136.51
CA PRO A 78 54.17 -86.38 -137.20
C PRO A 78 55.34 -87.30 -136.79
N ALA A 79 55.12 -88.60 -136.78
CA ALA A 79 56.16 -89.58 -136.47
C ALA A 79 57.16 -89.72 -137.63
N PRO A 80 58.49 -89.73 -137.38
CA PRO A 80 59.48 -90.03 -138.40
C PRO A 80 59.45 -91.52 -138.79
N VAL A 81 59.67 -91.80 -140.07
CA VAL A 81 59.66 -93.15 -140.65
C VAL A 81 61.01 -93.86 -140.44
N ASP A 82 60.96 -95.18 -140.36
CA ASP A 82 62.09 -96.06 -140.07
C ASP A 82 63.18 -96.06 -141.17
N ARG A 83 64.41 -96.47 -140.81
CA ARG A 83 65.59 -96.43 -141.69
C ARG A 83 65.63 -97.63 -142.65
N ALA A 84 65.87 -97.36 -143.93
CA ALA A 84 66.02 -98.38 -144.96
C ALA A 84 67.27 -99.27 -144.75
N SER A 85 67.21 -100.52 -145.20
CA SER A 85 68.26 -101.52 -145.04
C SER A 85 69.42 -101.34 -146.02
N PHE A 86 70.61 -101.02 -145.50
CA PHE A 86 71.86 -100.95 -146.28
C PHE A 86 72.46 -102.36 -146.48
N ARG A 87 72.05 -103.09 -147.52
CA ARG A 87 72.51 -104.47 -147.77
C ARG A 87 73.48 -104.63 -148.97
N ASP A 88 73.59 -103.63 -149.84
CA ASP A 88 74.35 -103.71 -151.10
C ASP A 88 75.56 -102.74 -151.15
N LEU A 89 76.23 -102.55 -150.01
CA LEU A 89 77.48 -101.80 -149.91
C LEU A 89 78.60 -102.77 -149.49
N GLY A 90 79.46 -103.13 -150.44
CA GLY A 90 80.46 -104.21 -150.29
C GLY A 90 81.62 -103.93 -149.32
N PRO A 91 82.63 -104.82 -149.25
CA PRO A 91 83.50 -105.03 -148.07
C PRO A 91 84.38 -103.85 -147.60
N MET A 92 84.44 -102.76 -148.36
CA MET A 92 84.98 -101.48 -147.87
C MET A 92 84.08 -100.87 -146.78
N VAL A 93 82.76 -101.01 -146.92
CA VAL A 93 81.78 -100.49 -145.95
C VAL A 93 81.68 -101.39 -144.73
N ASP A 94 81.87 -102.71 -144.85
CA ASP A 94 82.05 -103.58 -143.68
C ASP A 94 83.25 -103.10 -142.83
N GLN A 95 84.39 -102.76 -143.44
CA GLN A 95 85.55 -102.21 -142.71
C GLN A 95 85.29 -100.82 -142.10
N ILE A 96 84.48 -99.98 -142.76
CA ILE A 96 84.05 -98.69 -142.21
C ILE A 96 83.08 -98.90 -141.04
N LEU A 97 82.20 -99.90 -141.08
CA LEU A 97 81.32 -100.27 -139.98
C LEU A 97 82.09 -100.87 -138.80
N ASP A 98 83.04 -101.77 -139.05
CA ASP A 98 83.97 -102.33 -138.05
C ASP A 98 84.77 -101.22 -137.32
N LEU A 99 85.26 -100.23 -138.09
CA LEU A 99 85.98 -99.08 -137.55
C LEU A 99 85.03 -98.13 -136.79
N ALA A 100 83.83 -97.88 -137.33
CA ALA A 100 82.83 -97.04 -136.70
C ALA A 100 82.25 -97.65 -135.43
N GLU A 101 82.11 -98.99 -135.35
CA GLU A 101 81.68 -99.69 -134.14
C GLU A 101 82.77 -99.63 -133.06
N ARG A 102 84.05 -99.82 -133.43
CA ARG A 102 85.17 -99.61 -132.49
C ARG A 102 85.28 -98.15 -132.03
N GLN A 103 85.06 -97.18 -132.91
CA GLN A 103 85.01 -95.76 -132.56
C GLN A 103 83.77 -95.43 -131.70
N ALA A 104 82.61 -96.03 -131.97
CA ALA A 104 81.41 -95.88 -131.15
C ALA A 104 81.60 -96.52 -129.76
N GLY A 105 82.29 -97.65 -129.67
CA GLY A 105 82.73 -98.27 -128.42
C GLY A 105 83.64 -97.33 -127.63
N GLN A 106 84.66 -96.76 -128.25
CA GLN A 106 85.55 -95.77 -127.60
C GLN A 106 84.80 -94.49 -127.20
N ILE A 107 83.86 -94.00 -128.01
CA ILE A 107 83.03 -92.82 -127.70
C ILE A 107 82.10 -93.10 -126.53
N THR A 108 81.43 -94.26 -126.50
CA THR A 108 80.51 -94.66 -125.42
C THR A 108 81.25 -94.99 -124.14
N GLU A 109 82.42 -95.64 -124.19
CA GLU A 109 83.28 -95.85 -123.01
C GLU A 109 83.80 -94.51 -122.47
N ALA A 110 84.29 -93.62 -123.33
CA ALA A 110 84.77 -92.29 -122.92
C ALA A 110 83.63 -91.37 -122.46
N ALA A 111 82.41 -91.55 -122.97
CA ALA A 111 81.22 -90.83 -122.50
C ALA A 111 80.72 -91.40 -121.16
N GLY A 112 80.73 -92.73 -120.99
CA GLY A 112 80.39 -93.41 -119.73
C GLY A 112 81.34 -93.04 -118.60
N LYS A 113 82.65 -92.99 -118.87
CA LYS A 113 83.65 -92.47 -117.92
C LYS A 113 83.36 -91.01 -117.54
N ARG A 114 83.20 -90.12 -118.53
CA ARG A 114 82.84 -88.71 -118.27
C ARG A 114 81.51 -88.55 -117.53
N ALA A 115 80.52 -89.42 -117.77
CA ALA A 115 79.25 -89.41 -117.04
C ALA A 115 79.45 -89.84 -115.58
N ALA A 116 80.22 -90.90 -115.32
CA ALA A 116 80.57 -91.34 -113.98
C ALA A 116 81.43 -90.30 -113.22
N ASP A 117 82.39 -89.66 -113.90
CA ASP A 117 83.20 -88.57 -113.35
C ASP A 117 82.34 -87.37 -112.94
N LEU A 118 81.37 -86.98 -113.79
CA LEU A 118 80.42 -85.89 -113.50
C LEU A 118 79.41 -86.28 -112.41
N GLN A 119 78.97 -87.54 -112.36
CA GLN A 119 78.11 -88.06 -111.29
C GLN A 119 78.84 -88.03 -109.94
N ALA A 120 80.06 -88.55 -109.86
CA ALA A 120 80.88 -88.51 -108.65
C ALA A 120 81.21 -87.07 -108.20
N GLN A 121 81.40 -86.13 -109.14
CA GLN A 121 81.54 -84.70 -108.83
C GLN A 121 80.23 -84.10 -108.29
N ALA A 122 79.07 -84.40 -108.90
CA ALA A 122 77.77 -83.93 -108.45
C ALA A 122 77.39 -84.50 -107.08
N GLU A 123 77.58 -85.80 -106.86
CA GLU A 123 77.39 -86.46 -105.56
C GLU A 123 78.28 -85.84 -104.48
N LYS A 124 79.56 -85.56 -104.79
CA LYS A 124 80.47 -84.88 -103.86
C LYS A 124 79.99 -83.46 -103.52
N VAL A 125 79.56 -82.68 -104.50
CA VAL A 125 79.04 -81.31 -104.29
C VAL A 125 77.73 -81.33 -103.49
N LEU A 126 76.85 -82.30 -103.75
CA LEU A 126 75.63 -82.50 -102.97
C LEU A 126 75.95 -82.90 -101.52
N ALA A 127 76.94 -83.78 -101.30
CA ALA A 127 77.37 -84.18 -99.97
C ALA A 127 77.98 -83.00 -99.18
N THR A 128 78.86 -82.19 -99.80
CA THR A 128 79.41 -80.99 -99.13
C THR A 128 78.33 -79.96 -98.82
N ALA A 129 77.40 -79.70 -99.76
CA ALA A 129 76.30 -78.76 -99.53
C ALA A 129 75.31 -79.27 -98.44
N GLN A 130 75.11 -80.59 -98.32
CA GLN A 130 74.34 -81.18 -97.24
C GLN A 130 75.06 -81.10 -95.89
N GLU A 131 76.38 -81.29 -95.85
CA GLU A 131 77.16 -81.08 -94.63
C GLU A 131 77.18 -79.62 -94.20
N GLU A 132 77.35 -78.68 -95.12
CA GLU A 132 77.35 -77.23 -94.88
C GLU A 132 75.98 -76.79 -94.35
N ALA A 133 74.88 -77.12 -95.04
CA ALA A 133 73.53 -76.83 -94.56
C ALA A 133 73.18 -77.53 -93.23
N ALA A 134 73.82 -78.66 -92.91
CA ALA A 134 73.66 -79.33 -91.61
C ALA A 134 74.49 -78.70 -90.49
N ARG A 135 75.57 -77.96 -90.80
CA ARG A 135 76.35 -77.15 -89.85
C ARG A 135 75.63 -75.84 -89.57
N GLU A 136 75.25 -75.10 -90.62
CA GLU A 136 74.48 -73.85 -90.53
C GLU A 136 73.21 -74.03 -89.68
N ARG A 137 72.46 -75.13 -89.88
CA ARG A 137 71.28 -75.45 -89.05
C ARG A 137 71.61 -75.62 -87.56
N ARG A 138 72.72 -76.27 -87.22
CA ARG A 138 73.13 -76.45 -85.81
C ARG A 138 73.57 -75.13 -85.21
N GLU A 139 74.36 -74.34 -85.93
CA GLU A 139 74.79 -73.01 -85.51
C GLU A 139 73.59 -72.08 -85.27
N LEU A 140 72.58 -72.12 -86.15
CA LEU A 140 71.32 -71.40 -85.96
C LEU A 140 70.47 -71.94 -84.81
N ASP A 141 70.36 -73.25 -84.63
CA ASP A 141 69.64 -73.85 -83.48
C ASP A 141 70.34 -73.52 -82.15
N GLU A 142 71.68 -73.50 -82.13
CA GLU A 142 72.50 -73.10 -80.97
C GLU A 142 72.36 -71.60 -80.67
N GLU A 143 72.42 -70.72 -81.67
CA GLU A 143 72.09 -69.28 -81.53
C GLU A 143 70.68 -69.06 -80.98
N LEU A 144 69.68 -69.76 -81.54
CA LEU A 144 68.28 -69.63 -81.12
C LEU A 144 68.06 -70.16 -79.70
N SER A 145 68.75 -71.24 -79.31
CA SER A 145 68.71 -71.74 -77.93
C SER A 145 69.37 -70.76 -76.95
N THR A 146 70.48 -70.14 -77.35
CA THR A 146 71.20 -69.14 -76.55
C THR A 146 70.36 -67.89 -76.35
N ARG A 147 69.82 -67.31 -77.45
CA ARG A 147 68.93 -66.13 -77.38
C ARG A 147 67.64 -66.41 -76.59
N ARG A 148 67.11 -67.63 -76.61
CA ARG A 148 65.98 -68.03 -75.74
C ARG A 148 66.38 -68.03 -74.28
N ALA A 149 67.49 -68.68 -73.91
CA ALA A 149 67.97 -68.70 -72.53
C ALA A 149 68.35 -67.30 -72.01
N GLU A 150 68.89 -66.42 -72.85
CA GLU A 150 69.16 -65.01 -72.53
C GLU A 150 67.86 -64.22 -72.34
N ALA A 151 66.87 -64.39 -73.23
CA ALA A 151 65.58 -63.73 -73.11
C ALA A 151 64.81 -64.19 -71.86
N GLU A 152 64.82 -65.49 -71.55
CA GLU A 152 64.22 -66.09 -70.36
C GLU A 152 64.86 -65.53 -69.08
N ARG A 153 66.20 -65.52 -68.98
CA ARG A 153 66.91 -64.88 -67.86
C ARG A 153 66.58 -63.41 -67.71
N ALA A 154 66.59 -62.64 -68.80
CA ALA A 154 66.26 -61.22 -68.76
C ALA A 154 64.79 -60.98 -68.36
N ASP A 155 63.87 -61.91 -68.68
CA ASP A 155 62.47 -61.88 -68.23
C ASP A 155 62.36 -62.23 -66.75
N GLU A 156 63.09 -63.22 -66.26
CA GLU A 156 63.17 -63.59 -64.84
C GLU A 156 63.76 -62.46 -63.99
N GLU A 157 64.86 -61.84 -64.43
CA GLU A 157 65.46 -60.66 -63.79
C GLU A 157 64.48 -59.49 -63.72
N ARG A 158 63.79 -59.18 -64.84
CA ARG A 158 62.75 -58.12 -64.86
C ARG A 158 61.56 -58.44 -63.96
N ARG A 159 61.15 -59.71 -63.85
CA ARG A 159 60.09 -60.16 -62.92
C ARG A 159 60.55 -60.08 -61.46
N ALA A 160 61.79 -60.48 -61.16
CA ALA A 160 62.37 -60.41 -59.82
C ALA A 160 62.54 -58.96 -59.35
N ALA A 161 63.03 -58.07 -60.22
CA ALA A 161 63.13 -56.63 -59.95
C ALA A 161 61.74 -56.02 -59.68
N ALA A 162 60.76 -56.27 -60.55
CA ALA A 162 59.39 -55.78 -60.35
C ALA A 162 58.73 -56.33 -59.07
N GLN A 163 59.01 -57.58 -58.69
CA GLN A 163 58.56 -58.14 -57.42
C GLN A 163 59.23 -57.47 -56.21
N ALA A 164 60.54 -57.21 -56.28
CA ALA A 164 61.29 -56.51 -55.24
C ALA A 164 60.80 -55.07 -55.04
N GLU A 165 60.56 -54.33 -56.13
CA GLU A 165 59.95 -52.99 -56.10
C GLU A 165 58.54 -53.04 -55.49
N LEU A 166 57.69 -54.00 -55.89
CA LEU A 166 56.36 -54.16 -55.30
C LEU A 166 56.41 -54.51 -53.81
N THR A 167 57.39 -55.27 -53.33
CA THR A 167 57.58 -55.49 -51.88
C THR A 167 58.06 -54.22 -51.16
N ALA A 168 59.01 -53.47 -51.73
CA ALA A 168 59.51 -52.23 -51.14
C ALA A 168 58.40 -51.15 -51.06
N ILE A 169 57.57 -51.03 -52.10
CA ILE A 169 56.40 -50.13 -52.13
C ILE A 169 55.36 -50.53 -51.08
N ARG A 170 55.10 -51.83 -50.90
CA ARG A 170 54.18 -52.34 -49.86
C ARG A 170 54.71 -52.05 -48.46
N GLU A 171 55.98 -52.35 -48.19
CA GLU A 171 56.61 -52.02 -46.91
C GLU A 171 56.57 -50.52 -46.60
N LEU A 172 56.83 -49.66 -47.60
CA LEU A 172 56.77 -48.21 -47.44
C LEU A 172 55.33 -47.74 -47.16
N ALA A 173 54.34 -48.28 -47.88
CA ALA A 173 52.93 -47.98 -47.64
C ALA A 173 52.45 -48.47 -46.26
N GLU A 174 52.92 -49.61 -45.78
CA GLU A 174 52.64 -50.12 -44.43
C GLU A 174 53.32 -49.28 -43.34
N LYS A 175 54.57 -48.85 -43.55
CA LYS A 175 55.28 -47.91 -42.64
C LYS A 175 54.55 -46.57 -42.56
N LEU A 176 54.22 -45.94 -43.68
CA LEU A 176 53.43 -44.70 -43.71
C LEU A 176 52.04 -44.87 -43.07
N ARG A 177 51.38 -46.02 -43.26
CA ARG A 177 50.10 -46.32 -42.60
C ARG A 177 50.26 -46.44 -41.09
N ALA A 178 51.29 -47.13 -40.61
CA ALA A 178 51.57 -47.30 -39.19
C ALA A 178 51.96 -45.96 -38.52
N GLU A 179 52.77 -45.14 -39.20
CA GLU A 179 53.13 -43.79 -38.76
C GLU A 179 51.91 -42.86 -38.72
N GLY A 180 51.06 -42.89 -39.75
CA GLY A 180 49.80 -42.13 -39.79
C GLY A 180 48.81 -42.56 -38.72
N GLN A 181 48.68 -43.86 -38.45
CA GLN A 181 47.87 -44.41 -37.36
C GLN A 181 48.42 -43.94 -36.00
N ALA A 182 49.73 -44.07 -35.76
CA ALA A 182 50.36 -43.64 -34.52
C ALA A 182 50.29 -42.12 -34.30
N ALA A 183 50.38 -41.31 -35.36
CA ALA A 183 50.17 -39.86 -35.30
C ALA A 183 48.70 -39.52 -34.97
N HIS A 184 47.74 -40.22 -35.56
CA HIS A 184 46.32 -40.07 -35.26
C HIS A 184 45.98 -40.46 -33.81
N ASP A 185 46.52 -41.57 -33.33
CA ASP A 185 46.29 -42.06 -31.96
C ASP A 185 46.91 -41.12 -30.91
N ARG A 186 48.09 -40.52 -31.20
CA ARG A 186 48.67 -39.43 -30.39
C ARG A 186 47.78 -38.19 -30.38
N ALA A 187 47.34 -37.72 -31.55
CA ALA A 187 46.44 -36.56 -31.66
C ALA A 187 45.12 -36.79 -30.91
N GLN A 188 44.56 -38.02 -30.93
CA GLN A 188 43.41 -38.38 -30.08
C GLN A 188 43.73 -38.32 -28.58
N GLN A 189 44.90 -38.82 -28.15
CA GLN A 189 45.30 -38.80 -26.74
C GLN A 189 45.56 -37.37 -26.24
N GLU A 190 46.19 -36.53 -27.05
CA GLU A 190 46.40 -35.11 -26.75
C GLU A 190 45.07 -34.34 -26.71
N ALA A 191 44.17 -34.58 -27.67
CA ALA A 191 42.82 -34.00 -27.64
C ALA A 191 42.03 -34.42 -26.39
N LYS A 192 42.04 -35.71 -26.02
CA LYS A 192 41.42 -36.23 -24.79
C LYS A 192 42.01 -35.54 -23.56
N ARG A 193 43.33 -35.50 -23.43
CA ARG A 193 44.04 -34.82 -22.33
C ARG A 193 43.69 -33.34 -22.23
N ILE A 194 43.60 -32.63 -23.36
CA ILE A 194 43.21 -31.21 -23.39
C ILE A 194 41.74 -31.04 -22.97
N THR A 195 40.83 -31.93 -23.36
CA THR A 195 39.43 -31.90 -22.90
C THR A 195 39.29 -32.25 -21.41
N GLU A 196 40.07 -33.20 -20.90
CA GLU A 196 40.11 -33.53 -19.46
C GLU A 196 40.64 -32.35 -18.64
N GLN A 197 41.72 -31.70 -19.11
CA GLN A 197 42.29 -30.52 -18.47
C GLN A 197 41.35 -29.31 -18.52
N SER A 198 40.63 -29.07 -19.63
CA SER A 198 39.69 -27.95 -19.71
C SER A 198 38.43 -28.18 -18.88
N VAL A 199 37.91 -29.42 -18.81
CA VAL A 199 36.84 -29.80 -17.88
C VAL A 199 37.29 -29.57 -16.43
N GLN A 200 38.48 -30.05 -16.04
CA GLN A 200 39.03 -29.81 -14.68
C GLN A 200 39.19 -28.32 -14.36
N GLN A 201 39.65 -27.50 -15.30
CA GLN A 201 39.76 -26.05 -15.12
C GLN A 201 38.39 -25.38 -14.96
N VAL A 202 37.38 -25.80 -15.74
CA VAL A 202 36.00 -25.30 -15.62
C VAL A 202 35.37 -25.72 -14.29
N GLU A 203 35.59 -26.96 -13.83
CA GLU A 203 35.11 -27.43 -12.52
C GLU A 203 35.81 -26.71 -11.36
N GLN A 204 37.11 -26.44 -11.46
CA GLN A 204 37.85 -25.63 -10.47
C GLN A 204 37.36 -24.17 -10.45
N ALA A 205 37.22 -23.53 -11.60
CA ALA A 205 36.71 -22.17 -11.70
C ALA A 205 35.26 -22.06 -11.20
N ARG A 206 34.41 -23.06 -11.50
CA ARG A 206 33.03 -23.14 -11.01
C ARG A 206 32.98 -23.34 -9.50
N SER A 207 33.71 -24.31 -8.95
CA SER A 207 33.71 -24.59 -7.51
C SER A 207 34.28 -23.43 -6.69
N ALA A 208 35.32 -22.76 -7.19
CA ALA A 208 35.82 -21.51 -6.62
C ALA A 208 34.77 -20.38 -6.67
N SER A 209 34.08 -20.20 -7.80
CA SER A 209 33.00 -19.20 -7.95
C SER A 209 31.83 -19.49 -7.00
N GLU A 210 31.40 -20.76 -6.91
CA GLU A 210 30.36 -21.18 -5.97
C GLU A 210 30.79 -20.98 -4.51
N ALA A 211 32.07 -21.21 -4.17
CA ALA A 211 32.61 -20.95 -2.85
C ALA A 211 32.64 -19.45 -2.51
N LEU A 212 33.06 -18.60 -3.45
CA LEU A 212 33.03 -17.13 -3.30
C LEU A 212 31.61 -16.61 -3.13
N VAL A 213 30.63 -17.10 -3.90
CA VAL A 213 29.22 -16.73 -3.75
C VAL A 213 28.65 -17.20 -2.40
N LYS A 214 29.01 -18.40 -1.94
CA LYS A 214 28.63 -18.90 -0.61
C LYS A 214 29.25 -18.02 0.50
N ALA A 215 30.53 -17.69 0.41
CA ALA A 215 31.25 -16.84 1.36
C ALA A 215 30.67 -15.42 1.43
N ALA A 216 30.49 -14.76 0.28
CA ALA A 216 29.88 -13.44 0.19
C ALA A 216 28.45 -13.42 0.75
N ARG A 217 27.64 -14.45 0.47
CA ARG A 217 26.30 -14.60 1.07
C ARG A 217 26.38 -14.72 2.59
N THR A 218 27.29 -15.52 3.14
CA THR A 218 27.46 -15.63 4.61
C THR A 218 27.96 -14.34 5.24
N GLN A 219 28.86 -13.60 4.58
CA GLN A 219 29.33 -12.29 5.05
C GLN A 219 28.17 -11.28 5.08
N ILE A 220 27.41 -11.14 3.99
CA ILE A 220 26.23 -10.25 3.93
C ILE A 220 25.20 -10.64 5.00
N GLN A 221 24.99 -11.93 5.26
CA GLN A 221 24.11 -12.38 6.34
C GLN A 221 24.63 -11.98 7.73
N GLN A 222 25.93 -12.08 7.98
CA GLN A 222 26.55 -11.63 9.24
C GLN A 222 26.50 -10.11 9.40
N GLU A 223 26.78 -9.34 8.35
CA GLU A 223 26.70 -7.88 8.36
C GLU A 223 25.26 -7.39 8.57
N VAL A 224 24.27 -8.00 7.93
CA VAL A 224 22.84 -7.71 8.16
C VAL A 224 22.41 -8.07 9.59
N GLN A 225 22.89 -9.18 10.14
CA GLN A 225 22.62 -9.54 11.54
C GLN A 225 23.29 -8.56 12.53
N ALA A 226 24.52 -8.15 12.29
CA ALA A 226 25.26 -7.18 13.10
C ALA A 226 24.64 -5.77 13.03
N ASN A 227 24.21 -5.34 11.85
CA ASN A 227 23.52 -4.05 11.69
C ASN A 227 22.12 -4.09 12.31
N ARG A 228 21.42 -5.23 12.25
CA ARG A 228 20.16 -5.42 12.98
C ARG A 228 20.34 -5.36 14.49
N SER A 229 21.37 -6.01 15.05
CA SER A 229 21.61 -5.97 16.49
C SER A 229 22.06 -4.59 16.98
N LYS A 230 22.88 -3.86 16.20
CA LYS A 230 23.18 -2.43 16.44
C LYS A 230 21.91 -1.58 16.45
N ALA A 231 21.08 -1.64 15.41
CA ALA A 231 19.84 -0.87 15.34
C ALA A 231 18.86 -1.22 16.49
N GLN A 232 18.85 -2.47 16.96
CA GLN A 232 18.09 -2.88 18.15
C GLN A 232 18.68 -2.30 19.45
N GLN A 233 20.01 -2.21 19.57
CA GLN A 233 20.68 -1.56 20.71
C GLN A 233 20.46 -0.04 20.70
N GLU A 234 20.59 0.62 19.55
CA GLU A 234 20.32 2.04 19.36
C GLU A 234 18.85 2.39 19.68
N LEU A 235 17.90 1.58 19.22
CA LEU A 235 16.48 1.74 19.56
C LEU A 235 16.23 1.54 21.07
N ALA A 236 16.85 0.53 21.70
CA ALA A 236 16.70 0.30 23.14
C ALA A 236 17.34 1.42 23.98
N GLN A 237 18.49 1.96 23.54
CA GLN A 237 19.13 3.13 24.16
C GLN A 237 18.25 4.37 24.01
N TRP A 238 17.70 4.63 22.81
CA TRP A 238 16.77 5.73 22.58
C TRP A 238 15.50 5.61 23.45
N GLN A 239 14.91 4.41 23.53
CA GLN A 239 13.78 4.14 24.42
C GLN A 239 14.12 4.38 25.90
N ALA A 240 15.31 3.97 26.35
CA ALA A 240 15.76 4.21 27.72
C ALA A 240 16.02 5.69 28.02
N THR A 241 16.58 6.45 27.07
CA THR A 241 16.76 7.90 27.18
C THR A 241 15.41 8.62 27.18
N MET A 242 14.50 8.28 26.26
CA MET A 242 13.15 8.86 26.23
C MET A 242 12.33 8.53 27.49
N ALA A 243 12.50 7.34 28.08
CA ALA A 243 11.89 7.00 29.35
C ALA A 243 12.41 7.88 30.49
N ARG A 244 13.74 8.07 30.58
CA ARG A 244 14.35 9.01 31.55
C ARG A 244 13.88 10.43 31.34
N GLU A 245 13.88 10.95 30.11
CA GLU A 245 13.36 12.30 29.83
C GLU A 245 11.88 12.47 30.22
N LEU A 246 11.06 11.43 30.06
CA LEU A 246 9.66 11.45 30.47
C LEU A 246 9.52 11.40 31.99
N ASP A 247 10.31 10.59 32.69
CA ASP A 247 10.27 10.46 34.14
C ASP A 247 10.90 11.67 34.85
N GLU A 248 11.94 12.29 34.27
CA GLU A 248 12.50 13.58 34.69
C GLU A 248 11.47 14.71 34.52
N ARG A 249 10.76 14.78 33.37
CA ARG A 249 9.68 15.76 33.16
C ARG A 249 8.48 15.52 34.07
N ARG A 250 8.16 14.25 34.40
CA ARG A 250 7.14 13.90 35.40
C ARG A 250 7.54 14.36 36.78
N ALA A 251 8.74 14.02 37.25
CA ALA A 251 9.25 14.43 38.55
C ALA A 251 9.32 15.97 38.67
N ALA A 252 9.72 16.68 37.61
CA ALA A 252 9.69 18.15 37.58
C ALA A 252 8.26 18.71 37.64
N ALA A 253 7.30 18.12 36.93
CA ALA A 253 5.89 18.54 36.98
C ALA A 253 5.21 18.20 38.32
N GLU A 254 5.54 17.05 38.92
CA GLU A 254 5.10 16.66 40.27
C GLU A 254 5.70 17.60 41.33
N GLN A 255 6.95 18.00 41.17
CA GLN A 255 7.57 19.02 42.03
C GLN A 255 6.91 20.39 41.83
N GLU A 256 6.68 20.86 40.60
CA GLU A 256 5.93 22.11 40.38
C GLU A 256 4.52 22.08 41.01
N LEU A 257 3.84 20.93 40.98
CA LEU A 257 2.53 20.75 41.60
C LEU A 257 2.62 20.73 43.13
N ALA A 258 3.65 20.10 43.70
CA ALA A 258 3.91 20.12 45.15
C ALA A 258 4.31 21.52 45.65
N ASP A 259 5.14 22.25 44.90
CA ASP A 259 5.53 23.62 45.20
C ASP A 259 4.30 24.55 45.14
N ARG A 260 3.46 24.44 44.09
CA ARG A 260 2.18 25.16 43.98
C ARG A 260 1.19 24.79 45.08
N ALA A 261 1.09 23.52 45.46
CA ALA A 261 0.25 23.08 46.57
C ALA A 261 0.74 23.70 47.88
N SER A 262 2.05 23.66 48.16
CA SER A 262 2.63 24.28 49.36
C SER A 262 2.48 25.81 49.37
N ALA A 263 2.43 26.47 48.22
CA ALA A 263 2.11 27.89 48.10
C ALA A 263 0.63 28.13 48.44
N ALA A 264 -0.29 27.40 47.80
CA ALA A 264 -1.72 27.51 48.10
C ALA A 264 -2.06 27.17 49.56
N GLU A 265 -1.37 26.22 50.19
CA GLU A 265 -1.51 25.93 51.62
C GLU A 265 -1.05 27.10 52.51
N ARG A 266 0.03 27.81 52.14
CA ARG A 266 0.47 29.03 52.84
C ARG A 266 -0.51 30.18 52.61
N ASP A 267 -1.01 30.35 51.39
CA ASP A 267 -1.98 31.40 51.05
C ASP A 267 -3.32 31.17 51.78
N ILE A 268 -3.80 29.92 51.85
CA ILE A 268 -4.96 29.53 52.64
C ILE A 268 -4.70 29.74 54.14
N ALA A 269 -3.52 29.38 54.65
CA ALA A 269 -3.17 29.61 56.05
C ALA A 269 -3.10 31.11 56.40
N ALA A 270 -2.61 31.95 55.49
CA ALA A 270 -2.60 33.40 55.63
C ALA A 270 -4.03 33.97 55.63
N LEU A 271 -4.87 33.60 54.65
CA LEU A 271 -6.29 34.00 54.61
C LEU A 271 -7.08 33.53 55.83
N VAL A 272 -6.74 32.35 56.39
CA VAL A 272 -7.34 31.85 57.64
C VAL A 272 -6.82 32.62 58.86
N ALA A 273 -5.58 33.09 58.86
CA ALA A 273 -5.06 33.99 59.91
C ALA A 273 -5.71 35.37 59.82
N GLU A 274 -5.77 36.00 58.64
CA GLU A 274 -6.47 37.27 58.40
C GLU A 274 -7.96 37.17 58.79
N ALA A 275 -8.63 36.06 58.46
CA ALA A 275 -10.02 35.82 58.86
C ALA A 275 -10.18 35.55 60.37
N GLN A 276 -9.15 35.04 61.07
CA GLN A 276 -9.14 34.92 62.52
C GLN A 276 -8.90 36.27 63.19
N GLU A 277 -7.95 37.07 62.69
CA GLU A 277 -7.68 38.44 63.14
C GLU A 277 -8.92 39.32 62.98
N TYR A 278 -9.56 39.32 61.80
CA TYR A 278 -10.82 40.02 61.57
C TYR A 278 -11.97 39.48 62.45
N ALA A 279 -12.02 38.17 62.72
CA ALA A 279 -13.00 37.60 63.65
C ALA A 279 -12.72 37.95 65.12
N THR A 280 -11.47 38.25 65.50
CA THR A 280 -11.15 38.85 66.80
C THR A 280 -11.48 40.34 66.83
N GLU A 281 -11.13 41.14 65.81
CA GLU A 281 -11.52 42.56 65.73
C GLU A 281 -13.04 42.76 65.81
N VAL A 282 -13.81 41.93 65.08
CA VAL A 282 -15.28 41.98 65.11
C VAL A 282 -15.84 41.54 66.47
N ARG A 283 -15.16 40.64 67.20
CA ARG A 283 -15.54 40.27 68.57
C ARG A 283 -15.20 41.36 69.57
N GLU A 284 -13.98 41.86 69.56
CA GLU A 284 -13.53 42.96 70.43
C GLU A 284 -14.43 44.18 70.21
N ARG A 285 -14.76 44.52 68.97
CA ARG A 285 -15.71 45.60 68.65
C ARG A 285 -17.13 45.31 69.12
N ALA A 286 -17.62 44.08 68.98
CA ALA A 286 -18.94 43.70 69.51
C ALA A 286 -18.95 43.69 71.05
N ASP A 287 -17.83 43.38 71.70
CA ASP A 287 -17.67 43.42 73.15
C ASP A 287 -17.50 44.85 73.67
N GLU A 288 -16.85 45.75 72.91
CA GLU A 288 -16.86 47.21 73.12
C GLU A 288 -18.29 47.77 73.02
N GLU A 289 -19.03 47.43 71.96
CA GLU A 289 -20.43 47.86 71.76
C GLU A 289 -21.35 47.28 72.86
N ASN A 290 -21.16 46.02 73.26
CA ASN A 290 -21.86 45.41 74.39
C ASN A 290 -21.50 46.07 75.73
N ALA A 291 -20.23 46.43 75.96
CA ALA A 291 -19.80 47.12 77.17
C ALA A 291 -20.42 48.53 77.24
N ALA A 292 -20.38 49.29 76.13
CA ALA A 292 -21.04 50.59 76.03
C ALA A 292 -22.56 50.48 76.25
N HIS A 293 -23.22 49.43 75.74
CA HIS A 293 -24.62 49.16 76.04
C HIS A 293 -24.87 48.76 77.50
N GLN A 294 -23.96 48.04 78.15
CA GLN A 294 -24.04 47.75 79.59
C GLN A 294 -23.85 49.01 80.45
N GLU A 295 -22.92 49.90 80.10
CA GLU A 295 -22.76 51.20 80.76
C GLU A 295 -24.02 52.08 80.59
N GLN A 296 -24.58 52.15 79.36
CA GLN A 296 -25.85 52.82 79.08
C GLN A 296 -27.01 52.24 79.90
N LEU A 297 -27.14 50.91 79.96
CA LEU A 297 -28.15 50.24 80.78
C LEU A 297 -27.96 50.52 82.28
N SER A 298 -26.72 50.54 82.77
CA SER A 298 -26.43 50.88 84.17
C SER A 298 -26.78 52.34 84.50
N THR A 299 -26.55 53.25 83.56
CA THR A 299 -26.91 54.67 83.67
C THR A 299 -28.44 54.84 83.70
N VAL A 300 -29.15 54.16 82.79
CA VAL A 300 -30.63 54.15 82.77
C VAL A 300 -31.21 53.49 84.02
N GLN A 301 -30.57 52.44 84.56
CA GLN A 301 -30.96 51.85 85.85
C GLN A 301 -30.78 52.84 87.01
N GLN A 302 -29.67 53.60 87.06
CA GLN A 302 -29.46 54.65 88.07
C GLN A 302 -30.48 55.79 87.92
N GLU A 303 -30.82 56.22 86.70
CA GLU A 303 -31.91 57.18 86.48
C GLU A 303 -33.27 56.64 86.94
N ILE A 304 -33.57 55.36 86.66
CA ILE A 304 -34.81 54.73 87.13
C ILE A 304 -34.83 54.65 88.65
N GLN A 305 -33.71 54.31 89.30
CA GLN A 305 -33.56 54.29 90.76
C GLN A 305 -33.84 55.68 91.36
N GLN A 306 -33.21 56.74 90.83
CA GLN A 306 -33.43 58.13 91.26
C GLN A 306 -34.87 58.61 91.01
N ARG A 307 -35.50 58.18 89.90
CA ARG A 307 -36.92 58.46 89.62
C ARG A 307 -37.87 57.69 90.54
N GLN A 308 -37.50 56.48 90.99
CA GLN A 308 -38.27 55.73 91.99
C GLN A 308 -38.14 56.36 93.38
N GLU A 309 -36.94 56.81 93.76
CA GLU A 309 -36.69 57.49 95.05
C GLU A 309 -37.40 58.85 95.12
N SER A 310 -37.37 59.65 94.05
CA SER A 310 -38.14 60.91 93.97
C SER A 310 -39.65 60.67 93.89
N LEU A 311 -40.13 59.61 93.23
CA LEU A 311 -41.55 59.21 93.30
C LEU A 311 -41.96 58.69 94.68
N ALA A 312 -41.05 58.11 95.46
CA ALA A 312 -41.30 57.74 96.86
C ALA A 312 -41.38 58.99 97.75
N GLN A 313 -40.47 59.95 97.57
CA GLN A 313 -40.49 61.25 98.26
C GLN A 313 -41.80 62.00 97.97
N LEU A 314 -42.17 62.16 96.70
CA LEU A 314 -43.43 62.79 96.28
C LEU A 314 -44.68 62.07 96.81
N ARG A 315 -44.61 60.75 97.03
CA ARG A 315 -45.69 60.00 97.71
C ARG A 315 -45.77 60.32 99.19
N THR A 316 -44.65 60.31 99.92
CA THR A 316 -44.65 60.73 101.33
C THR A 316 -45.06 62.20 101.51
N GLU A 317 -44.74 63.07 100.56
CA GLU A 317 -45.23 64.45 100.53
C GLU A 317 -46.75 64.48 100.32
N LEU A 318 -47.29 63.78 99.32
CA LEU A 318 -48.75 63.68 99.08
C LEU A 318 -49.52 63.05 100.25
N ASP A 319 -48.96 62.01 100.89
CA ASP A 319 -49.56 61.38 102.07
C ASP A 319 -49.57 62.37 103.25
N SER A 320 -48.47 63.09 103.49
CA SER A 320 -48.39 64.11 104.55
C SER A 320 -49.36 65.28 104.32
N VAL A 321 -49.46 65.79 103.09
CA VAL A 321 -50.45 66.82 102.70
C VAL A 321 -51.88 66.27 102.85
N THR A 322 -52.12 64.98 102.60
CA THR A 322 -53.43 64.35 102.80
C THR A 322 -53.78 64.25 104.29
N GLU A 323 -52.82 63.93 105.16
CA GLU A 323 -53.00 63.94 106.61
C GLU A 323 -53.23 65.37 107.15
N GLU A 324 -52.54 66.40 106.63
CA GLU A 324 -52.79 67.80 106.98
C GLU A 324 -54.17 68.30 106.52
N LEU A 325 -54.63 67.88 105.34
CA LEU A 325 -55.97 68.23 104.83
C LEU A 325 -57.07 67.53 105.64
N GLU A 326 -56.86 66.27 106.05
CA GLU A 326 -57.74 65.56 106.97
C GLU A 326 -57.72 66.13 108.40
N ARG A 327 -56.57 66.61 108.86
CA ARG A 327 -56.43 67.30 110.15
C ARG A 327 -57.19 68.63 110.15
N THR A 328 -56.96 69.47 109.16
CA THR A 328 -57.64 70.78 109.05
C THR A 328 -59.16 70.62 108.87
N ARG A 329 -59.64 69.57 108.19
CA ARG A 329 -61.08 69.22 108.17
C ARG A 329 -61.63 68.90 109.55
N ARG A 330 -60.90 68.17 110.40
CA ARG A 330 -61.32 67.85 111.77
C ARG A 330 -61.31 69.09 112.66
N GLU A 331 -60.31 69.96 112.50
CA GLU A 331 -60.20 71.23 113.20
C GLU A 331 -61.34 72.20 112.81
N ILE A 332 -61.72 72.26 111.52
CA ILE A 332 -62.94 72.97 111.05
C ILE A 332 -64.20 72.37 111.70
N GLY A 333 -64.35 71.04 111.68
CA GLY A 333 -65.51 70.36 112.29
C GLY A 333 -65.65 70.62 113.80
N THR A 334 -64.55 70.79 114.54
CA THR A 334 -64.60 71.23 115.94
C THR A 334 -65.03 72.69 116.08
N VAL A 335 -64.55 73.59 115.22
CA VAL A 335 -64.96 75.01 115.23
C VAL A 335 -66.44 75.19 114.87
N GLU A 336 -66.98 74.39 113.95
CA GLU A 336 -68.41 74.39 113.63
C GLU A 336 -69.27 73.91 114.81
N GLN A 337 -68.82 72.89 115.56
CA GLN A 337 -69.50 72.41 116.77
C GLN A 337 -69.44 73.43 117.93
N GLU A 338 -68.31 74.10 118.12
CA GLU A 338 -68.18 75.20 119.09
C GLU A 338 -69.05 76.41 118.70
N GLY A 339 -69.15 76.72 117.41
CA GLY A 339 -70.06 77.73 116.86
C GLY A 339 -71.53 77.42 117.16
N ALA A 340 -71.98 76.20 116.86
CA ALA A 340 -73.35 75.76 117.15
C ALA A 340 -73.68 75.82 118.65
N ALA A 341 -72.75 75.41 119.52
CA ALA A 341 -72.91 75.48 120.98
C ALA A 341 -72.95 76.93 121.53
N LEU A 342 -72.35 77.90 120.81
CA LEU A 342 -72.45 79.33 121.13
C LEU A 342 -73.76 79.94 120.61
N GLU A 343 -74.25 79.53 119.45
CA GLU A 343 -75.56 79.97 118.94
C GLU A 343 -76.72 79.46 119.81
N GLU A 344 -76.68 78.20 120.25
CA GLU A 344 -77.71 77.63 121.14
C GLU A 344 -77.80 78.40 122.47
N ARG A 345 -76.65 78.69 123.09
CA ARG A 345 -76.55 79.55 124.30
C ARG A 345 -77.06 80.97 124.05
N LEU A 346 -76.83 81.54 122.86
CA LEU A 346 -77.38 82.85 122.48
C LEU A 346 -78.90 82.83 122.31
N VAL A 347 -79.48 81.73 121.81
CA VAL A 347 -80.94 81.54 121.73
C VAL A 347 -81.55 81.36 123.12
N GLU A 348 -80.86 80.65 124.03
CA GLU A 348 -81.27 80.46 125.42
C GLU A 348 -81.30 81.79 126.19
N VAL A 349 -80.19 82.54 126.20
CA VAL A 349 -80.11 83.89 126.83
C VAL A 349 -81.14 84.87 126.25
N ARG A 350 -81.46 84.78 124.95
CA ARG A 350 -82.51 85.59 124.32
C ARG A 350 -83.92 85.21 124.77
N ARG A 351 -84.18 83.93 125.09
CA ARG A 351 -85.47 83.47 125.64
C ARG A 351 -85.65 83.97 127.08
N ASP A 352 -84.62 83.90 127.91
CA ASP A 352 -84.67 84.39 129.29
C ASP A 352 -84.90 85.90 129.35
N LEU A 353 -84.21 86.68 128.51
CA LEU A 353 -84.42 88.12 128.41
C LEU A 353 -85.85 88.48 127.94
N ALA A 354 -86.44 87.65 127.06
CA ALA A 354 -87.83 87.80 126.62
C ALA A 354 -88.86 87.39 127.70
N ALA A 355 -88.48 86.53 128.64
CA ALA A 355 -89.31 86.20 129.80
C ALA A 355 -89.27 87.32 130.86
N GLU A 356 -88.09 87.86 131.17
CA GLU A 356 -87.92 88.95 132.13
C GLU A 356 -88.57 90.27 131.68
N THR A 357 -88.44 90.63 130.40
CA THR A 357 -89.10 91.83 129.86
C THR A 357 -90.63 91.75 129.98
N ARG A 358 -91.23 90.57 129.77
CA ARG A 358 -92.68 90.35 130.00
C ARG A 358 -93.07 90.47 131.48
N ARG A 359 -92.29 89.86 132.39
CA ARG A 359 -92.48 90.01 133.85
C ARG A 359 -92.47 91.49 134.28
N LEU A 360 -91.58 92.30 133.69
CA LEU A 360 -91.46 93.73 133.96
C LEU A 360 -92.62 94.57 133.39
N GLU A 361 -93.17 94.20 132.23
CA GLU A 361 -94.36 94.88 131.69
C GLU A 361 -95.63 94.57 132.48
N ASP A 362 -95.86 93.30 132.85
CA ASP A 362 -97.05 92.92 133.62
C ASP A 362 -97.03 93.51 135.04
N ALA A 363 -95.84 93.64 135.65
CA ALA A 363 -95.66 94.38 136.91
C ALA A 363 -96.00 95.88 136.80
N ARG A 364 -95.74 96.53 135.65
CA ARG A 364 -96.11 97.93 135.41
C ARG A 364 -97.62 98.09 135.21
N ARG A 365 -98.22 97.24 134.37
CA ARG A 365 -99.68 97.26 134.10
C ARG A 365 -100.51 97.05 135.38
N ALA A 366 -100.02 96.23 136.31
CA ALA A 366 -100.63 96.06 137.63
C ALA A 366 -100.59 97.34 138.50
N ALA A 367 -99.53 98.15 138.41
CA ALA A 367 -99.41 99.41 139.13
C ALA A 367 -100.34 100.50 138.57
N ASP A 368 -100.43 100.63 137.24
CA ASP A 368 -101.29 101.61 136.58
C ASP A 368 -102.79 101.40 136.91
N LEU A 369 -103.23 100.13 137.00
CA LEU A 369 -104.59 99.77 137.40
C LEU A 369 -104.89 100.12 138.85
N ALA A 370 -103.92 99.97 139.76
CA ALA A 370 -104.07 100.39 141.16
C ALA A 370 -104.25 101.92 141.29
N GLU A 371 -103.52 102.70 140.48
CA GLU A 371 -103.66 104.17 140.47
C GLU A 371 -105.01 104.63 139.88
N GLN A 372 -105.57 103.88 138.93
CA GLN A 372 -106.89 104.17 138.35
C GLN A 372 -108.03 103.92 139.35
N HIS A 373 -108.01 102.82 140.10
CA HIS A 373 -109.00 102.56 141.16
C HIS A 373 -108.99 103.63 142.27
N ALA A 374 -107.83 104.22 142.58
CA ALA A 374 -107.71 105.34 143.52
C ALA A 374 -108.31 106.67 142.98
N LYS A 375 -108.44 106.80 141.65
CA LYS A 375 -109.08 107.96 140.99
C LYS A 375 -110.60 107.78 140.85
N GLU A 376 -111.05 106.58 140.50
CA GLU A 376 -112.50 106.28 140.37
C GLU A 376 -113.26 106.34 141.70
N THR A 377 -112.67 105.85 142.79
CA THR A 377 -113.26 105.94 144.14
C THR A 377 -113.50 107.39 144.56
N ARG A 378 -112.61 108.32 144.19
CA ARG A 378 -112.82 109.78 144.34
C ARG A 378 -113.94 110.34 143.46
N ALA A 379 -114.10 109.83 142.24
CA ALA A 379 -115.12 110.31 141.30
C ALA A 379 -116.53 109.79 141.61
N ARG A 380 -116.66 108.57 142.13
CA ARG A 380 -117.97 107.92 142.37
C ARG A 380 -118.78 108.63 143.46
N VAL A 381 -118.11 109.05 144.54
CA VAL A 381 -118.69 109.84 145.64
C VAL A 381 -119.27 111.19 145.18
N GLN A 382 -118.87 111.72 144.01
CA GLN A 382 -119.38 112.99 143.48
C GLN A 382 -120.51 112.84 142.42
N ARG A 383 -120.76 111.64 141.87
CA ARG A 383 -121.64 111.49 140.68
C ARG A 383 -123.02 110.91 140.95
N GLU A 384 -123.26 110.26 142.09
CA GLU A 384 -124.60 109.83 142.51
C GLU A 384 -125.54 111.02 142.80
N ALA A 385 -125.01 112.25 142.80
CA ALA A 385 -125.76 113.49 142.93
C ALA A 385 -126.47 113.99 141.65
N LYS A 386 -126.44 113.29 140.48
CA LYS A 386 -126.86 113.94 139.20
C LYS A 386 -127.65 113.19 138.12
N ARG A 387 -127.67 111.85 137.99
CA ARG A 387 -128.24 111.19 136.78
C ARG A 387 -129.35 110.16 137.01
N VAL A 388 -130.47 110.63 137.57
CA VAL A 388 -131.79 109.96 137.47
C VAL A 388 -132.75 110.95 136.80
N ALA A 389 -132.63 111.12 135.48
CA ALA A 389 -133.40 112.11 134.71
C ALA A 389 -133.65 111.70 133.24
N ASP A 390 -132.60 111.39 132.47
CA ASP A 390 -132.58 111.32 131.00
C ASP A 390 -133.12 110.00 130.40
N LEU A 391 -133.97 110.07 129.35
CA LEU A 391 -134.83 108.97 128.89
C LEU A 391 -135.29 109.08 127.40
N ALA A 392 -135.43 107.92 126.72
CA ALA A 392 -136.26 107.55 125.55
C ALA A 392 -136.36 108.41 124.25
N ALA A 393 -136.03 107.80 123.10
CA ALA A 393 -136.72 107.94 121.79
C ALA A 393 -136.34 106.81 120.78
N ALA A 394 -137.23 106.52 119.81
CA ALA A 394 -137.29 105.40 118.82
C ALA A 394 -136.00 104.87 118.13
N ALA A 395 -135.87 103.63 117.59
CA ALA A 395 -136.76 102.50 117.20
C ALA A 395 -137.22 102.41 115.71
N VAL A 396 -137.64 101.18 115.28
CA VAL A 396 -137.95 100.69 113.89
C VAL A 396 -136.69 100.26 113.10
N MET A 397 -136.56 99.09 112.43
CA MET A 397 -137.37 97.85 112.28
C MET A 397 -136.44 96.62 111.99
N ALA A 398 -136.96 95.39 111.81
CA ALA A 398 -136.17 94.15 111.55
C ALA A 398 -136.92 93.02 110.78
N ALA A 399 -136.25 91.87 110.57
CA ALA A 399 -136.69 90.64 109.84
C ALA A 399 -136.83 90.81 108.30
N ALA A 400 -136.97 89.77 107.45
CA ALA A 400 -137.11 88.30 107.54
C ALA A 400 -136.68 87.67 106.17
N ALA A 401 -136.64 86.38 105.82
CA ALA A 401 -136.67 85.01 106.41
C ALA A 401 -136.36 84.02 105.23
N GLY A 402 -136.17 82.69 105.34
CA GLY A 402 -136.09 81.71 106.44
C GLY A 402 -136.25 80.26 105.90
N GLY A 403 -135.70 79.25 106.59
CA GLY A 403 -135.64 77.84 106.11
C GLY A 403 -134.41 77.54 105.21
N GLY A 404 -134.15 76.32 104.74
CA GLY A 404 -134.81 75.01 104.98
C GLY A 404 -134.81 74.14 103.70
N GLU A 405 -134.90 72.80 103.73
CA GLU A 405 -134.86 71.84 104.84
C GLU A 405 -134.63 70.40 104.31
N THR A 406 -134.16 69.43 105.13
CA THR A 406 -134.00 67.97 104.83
C THR A 406 -132.96 67.63 103.71
N ALA A 407 -132.49 66.39 103.41
CA ALA A 407 -132.24 65.08 104.07
C ALA A 407 -131.55 64.17 102.99
N GLU A 408 -130.90 63.01 103.19
CA GLU A 408 -130.27 62.22 104.28
C GLU A 408 -129.46 61.08 103.58
N TYR A 409 -128.41 60.41 104.09
CA TYR A 409 -127.53 60.60 105.26
C TYR A 409 -126.15 59.89 105.07
N PRO A 410 -126.06 58.60 104.63
CA PRO A 410 -124.84 57.77 104.76
C PRO A 410 -124.00 57.67 103.45
N THR A 411 -122.74 57.20 103.39
CA THR A 411 -121.83 56.60 104.42
C THR A 411 -120.34 57.03 104.25
N VAL A 412 -119.36 56.17 104.62
CA VAL A 412 -117.96 56.46 105.03
C VAL A 412 -117.12 55.17 104.81
N ALA A 413 -115.79 55.07 104.59
CA ALA A 413 -114.64 55.97 104.31
C ALA A 413 -113.37 55.06 104.04
N ALA A 414 -112.11 55.50 103.87
CA ALA A 414 -111.44 56.52 103.02
C ALA A 414 -109.88 56.42 103.20
N ARG A 415 -108.95 56.91 102.34
CA ARG A 415 -108.90 57.26 100.90
C ARG A 415 -107.42 57.63 100.44
N THR A 416 -106.94 57.08 99.31
CA THR A 416 -106.23 57.83 98.19
C THR A 416 -104.66 58.15 98.26
N PRO A 417 -104.00 59.07 97.46
CA PRO A 417 -103.12 58.68 96.30
C PRO A 417 -101.88 59.60 95.83
N ALA A 418 -101.23 59.26 94.67
CA ALA A 418 -100.71 60.09 93.50
C ALA A 418 -99.30 60.84 93.34
N GLU A 419 -98.59 60.58 92.20
CA GLU A 419 -97.86 61.41 91.14
C GLU A 419 -96.77 62.56 91.37
N PRO A 420 -96.07 63.20 90.35
CA PRO A 420 -95.25 62.73 89.15
C PRO A 420 -93.99 63.61 88.63
N VAL A 421 -93.24 63.14 87.58
CA VAL A 421 -92.53 63.84 86.41
C VAL A 421 -91.14 64.62 86.50
N VAL A 422 -90.29 64.58 85.42
CA VAL A 422 -88.96 65.30 85.22
C VAL A 422 -88.45 65.46 83.73
N PRO A 423 -87.53 66.43 83.34
CA PRO A 423 -86.98 66.69 81.96
C PRO A 423 -85.43 66.93 81.76
N ALA A 424 -84.87 67.11 80.52
CA ALA A 424 -83.43 67.45 80.20
C ALA A 424 -83.09 67.99 78.74
N SER A 425 -81.90 68.62 78.47
CA SER A 425 -81.31 69.12 77.15
C SER A 425 -79.90 69.81 77.31
N ALA A 426 -79.04 70.25 76.33
CA ALA A 426 -78.68 69.95 74.91
C ALA A 426 -77.43 70.79 74.35
N GLU A 427 -76.97 70.57 73.10
CA GLU A 427 -76.08 71.38 72.16
C GLU A 427 -74.50 71.34 72.08
N ARG A 428 -73.87 71.91 70.99
CA ARG A 428 -72.60 71.39 70.34
C ARG A 428 -71.33 72.26 69.88
N PRO A 429 -71.26 73.05 68.75
CA PRO A 429 -70.24 72.76 67.67
C PRO A 429 -69.34 73.90 67.03
N ALA A 430 -68.30 73.54 66.21
CA ALA A 430 -67.87 74.10 64.86
C ALA A 430 -66.41 73.74 64.37
N VAL A 431 -66.10 73.67 63.05
CA VAL A 431 -64.90 72.95 62.45
C VAL A 431 -64.26 73.61 61.16
N PRO A 432 -62.92 73.49 60.87
CA PRO A 432 -62.20 74.06 59.68
C PRO A 432 -61.42 73.05 58.74
N ALA A 433 -60.74 73.55 57.66
CA ALA A 433 -59.83 72.85 56.68
C ALA A 433 -58.97 73.89 55.85
N PRO A 434 -58.16 73.62 54.77
CA PRO A 434 -57.70 72.41 54.01
C PRO A 434 -56.11 72.39 53.80
N ALA A 435 -55.35 72.05 52.72
CA ALA A 435 -55.47 71.55 51.31
C ALA A 435 -54.10 71.04 50.66
N GLU A 436 -54.16 70.10 49.69
CA GLU A 436 -53.46 69.90 48.36
C GLU A 436 -51.94 70.16 48.04
N ARG A 437 -51.24 69.57 47.02
CA ARG A 437 -51.38 68.31 46.20
C ARG A 437 -50.05 67.61 45.62
N PRO A 438 -49.54 67.71 44.35
CA PRO A 438 -49.16 66.46 43.62
C PRO A 438 -47.88 66.36 42.70
N ALA A 439 -47.74 65.22 41.98
CA ALA A 439 -46.96 64.89 40.73
C ALA A 439 -45.49 64.36 40.88
N LEU A 440 -44.77 63.67 39.93
CA LEU A 440 -44.90 62.83 38.69
C LEU A 440 -43.42 62.39 38.28
N GLN A 441 -42.98 61.54 37.31
CA GLN A 441 -43.32 60.26 36.62
C GLN A 441 -42.08 59.85 35.67
N PRO A 442 -42.03 58.84 34.73
CA PRO A 442 -40.85 57.93 34.56
C PRO A 442 -40.31 57.63 33.09
N VAL A 443 -39.87 56.37 32.80
CA VAL A 443 -39.68 55.60 31.49
C VAL A 443 -38.21 55.39 30.87
N PRO A 444 -37.90 54.64 29.75
CA PRO A 444 -37.04 53.39 29.77
C PRO A 444 -36.02 53.07 28.58
N GLU A 445 -35.59 51.79 28.45
CA GLU A 445 -35.14 51.02 27.22
C GLU A 445 -33.72 51.29 26.60
N ARG A 446 -33.04 50.47 25.74
CA ARG A 446 -33.25 49.12 25.09
C ARG A 446 -31.94 48.49 24.51
N ALA A 447 -31.97 47.18 24.15
CA ALA A 447 -31.21 46.49 23.07
C ALA A 447 -29.65 46.50 23.11
N ALA A 448 -28.82 45.80 22.31
CA ALA A 448 -28.77 44.50 21.60
C ALA A 448 -27.33 44.40 20.99
N LEU A 449 -26.76 43.23 20.66
CA LEU A 449 -26.66 42.69 19.29
C LEU A 449 -25.88 41.34 19.24
N ASP A 450 -25.94 40.68 18.08
CA ASP A 450 -25.44 39.31 17.79
C ASP A 450 -24.18 39.33 16.89
N GLY A 451 -23.42 38.23 16.82
CA GLY A 451 -22.14 38.14 16.10
C GLY A 451 -21.68 36.70 15.78
N GLY A 452 -21.84 36.29 14.52
CA GLY A 452 -21.71 34.89 14.07
C GLY A 452 -20.29 34.31 13.95
N SER A 453 -20.23 32.98 13.82
CA SER A 453 -19.02 32.15 13.78
C SER A 453 -18.43 31.95 12.37
N PHE A 454 -17.14 31.60 12.30
CA PHE A 454 -16.53 30.97 11.13
C PHE A 454 -15.71 29.74 11.53
N ASN A 455 -15.67 28.72 10.67
CA ASN A 455 -15.04 27.42 10.93
C ASN A 455 -14.25 26.99 9.69
N ALA A 456 -13.03 26.47 9.86
CA ALA A 456 -12.17 26.08 8.73
C ALA A 456 -11.31 24.85 9.06
N PHE A 457 -11.65 23.70 8.49
CA PHE A 457 -10.84 22.48 8.48
C PHE A 457 -11.11 21.68 7.21
N ALA A 458 -10.06 21.39 6.43
CA ALA A 458 -10.11 20.48 5.29
C ALA A 458 -8.76 19.80 5.08
N VAL A 459 -8.76 18.49 4.85
CA VAL A 459 -7.56 17.65 4.72
C VAL A 459 -7.78 16.61 3.62
N ARG A 460 -6.86 16.48 2.65
CA ARG A 460 -6.47 15.19 2.00
C ARG A 460 -5.32 15.31 0.97
N THR A 461 -4.22 14.65 1.33
CA THR A 461 -3.34 13.68 0.61
C THR A 461 -3.40 13.43 -0.93
N PRO A 462 -2.34 12.83 -1.54
CA PRO A 462 -1.90 13.13 -2.91
C PRO A 462 -1.96 11.95 -3.94
N ALA A 463 -1.45 12.21 -5.16
CA ALA A 463 -1.29 11.27 -6.30
C ALA A 463 0.07 11.53 -7.05
N PRO A 464 0.52 10.76 -8.08
CA PRO A 464 1.83 10.09 -7.95
C PRO A 464 2.84 10.13 -9.14
N ARG A 465 4.07 9.69 -8.84
CA ARG A 465 5.13 9.03 -9.67
C ARG A 465 5.13 9.13 -11.21
N THR A 466 6.29 9.49 -11.79
CA THR A 466 6.76 9.01 -13.11
C THR A 466 8.28 8.82 -13.19
N ALA A 467 8.73 7.59 -13.40
CA ALA A 467 10.06 7.10 -13.86
C ALA A 467 9.94 5.55 -14.00
N PRO A 468 10.74 4.83 -14.82
CA PRO A 468 11.96 5.24 -15.54
C PRO A 468 11.90 5.03 -17.08
N GLU A 469 13.00 5.35 -17.76
CA GLU A 469 13.35 4.80 -19.09
C GLU A 469 14.70 4.05 -18.99
N ALA A 470 14.84 2.94 -19.73
CA ALA A 470 16.06 2.12 -19.74
C ALA A 470 16.15 1.25 -21.02
N GLU A 471 16.94 1.70 -21.99
CA GLU A 471 17.29 1.04 -23.26
C GLU A 471 18.52 1.80 -23.83
N THR A 472 19.48 1.24 -24.59
CA THR A 472 19.76 -0.13 -25.08
C THR A 472 21.28 -0.43 -24.97
N SER A 473 21.66 -1.71 -25.03
CA SER A 473 23.05 -2.14 -25.26
C SER A 473 23.27 -2.47 -26.75
N GLY A 474 24.47 -2.27 -27.30
CA GLY A 474 24.74 -2.64 -28.70
C GLY A 474 26.18 -2.45 -29.21
N GLU A 475 27.00 -3.50 -29.11
CA GLU A 475 28.25 -3.70 -29.85
C GLU A 475 28.65 -5.19 -29.80
N PRO A 476 29.48 -5.74 -30.71
CA PRO A 476 29.82 -5.30 -32.06
C PRO A 476 29.39 -6.32 -33.15
N THR A 477 29.45 -5.94 -34.43
CA THR A 477 29.17 -6.83 -35.57
C THR A 477 30.39 -7.66 -36.01
N ALA A 478 30.17 -8.91 -36.42
CA ALA A 478 31.20 -9.77 -37.01
C ALA A 478 31.57 -9.39 -38.46
N GLY A 479 32.77 -9.79 -38.91
CA GLY A 479 33.16 -9.79 -40.33
C GLY A 479 32.47 -10.88 -41.15
N PRO A 480 32.77 -11.00 -42.46
CA PRO A 480 33.97 -11.81 -42.80
C PRO A 480 34.73 -11.42 -44.09
N ASP A 481 35.87 -12.13 -44.27
CA ASP A 481 36.49 -12.58 -45.53
C ASP A 481 37.39 -11.61 -46.36
N ALA A 482 38.13 -12.23 -47.30
CA ALA A 482 39.10 -11.73 -48.30
C ALA A 482 40.46 -11.21 -47.77
N GLY A 483 41.55 -11.95 -48.05
CA GLY A 483 42.90 -11.49 -47.68
C GLY A 483 44.13 -12.35 -48.02
N VAL A 484 44.08 -13.29 -48.98
CA VAL A 484 45.28 -14.06 -49.39
C VAL A 484 46.02 -13.39 -50.54
N PRO A 485 47.34 -13.16 -50.41
CA PRO A 485 48.26 -13.24 -51.53
C PRO A 485 49.38 -14.27 -51.28
N ALA A 486 49.87 -14.88 -52.36
CA ALA A 486 51.06 -15.73 -52.37
C ALA A 486 52.27 -15.01 -53.00
N ASN A 487 53.44 -15.65 -52.95
CA ASN A 487 54.69 -15.32 -53.63
C ASN A 487 55.51 -14.13 -53.07
N ALA A 488 56.44 -14.46 -52.17
CA ALA A 488 57.86 -14.08 -52.29
C ALA A 488 58.71 -15.17 -51.60
#